data_AF-A0A7X8KS06-F1
#
_entry.id   AF-A0A7X8KS06-F1
#
_cell.length_a   1.000
_cell.length_b   1.000
_cell.length_c   1.000
_cell.angle_alpha   90.00
_cell.angle_beta   90.00
_cell.angle_gamma   90.00
#
_symmetry.space_group_name_H-M   'P 1'
#
loop_
_entity.id
_entity.type
_entity.pdbx_description
1 polymer ?
#
loop_
_entity_poly.entity_id
_entity_poly.type
_entity_poly.pdbx_seq_one_letter_code
_entity_poly.pdbx_strand_id
1 'polypeptide(L)'
;VLALILGLGKGYSHAKLLELGMGVIMHDVGKVSLPKEILNKPGRLSTEELEEVKQHPFLGYDVIRKNHDFSINSAHVALQHHERWTGGGYPRGLKGKEIHEFGRITAVADVYDALISKRPYRQAQEPYQAYEYIYSQAGHHFDPDVVRIFTKRIAVYPTGTGVRLSNGLGGNVIRQNKNMPDRPVIRAIYYGEEPLEDPIDIDLARTLNLMIEKVENK
;
A
#
# COMPACT_ATOMS: atom_id res chain seq x y z
N VAL A 1 -8.17 2.18 -4.88
CA VAL A 1 -7.99 3.64 -4.65
C VAL A 1 -6.52 4.05 -4.56
N LEU A 2 -5.70 3.39 -3.73
CA LEU A 2 -4.28 3.73 -3.53
C LEU A 2 -3.46 3.82 -4.82
N ALA A 3 -3.59 2.84 -5.73
CA ALA A 3 -2.89 2.86 -7.02
C ALA A 3 -3.17 4.14 -7.84
N LEU A 4 -4.40 4.65 -7.81
CA LEU A 4 -4.77 5.89 -8.50
C LEU A 4 -4.14 7.12 -7.85
N ILE A 5 -4.03 7.15 -6.51
CA ILE A 5 -3.30 8.20 -5.78
C ILE A 5 -1.83 8.22 -6.20
N LEU A 6 -1.21 7.04 -6.34
CA LEU A 6 0.16 6.91 -6.84
C LEU A 6 0.28 7.36 -8.30
N GLY A 7 -0.67 6.98 -9.16
CA GLY A 7 -0.74 7.45 -10.55
C GLY A 7 -0.86 8.97 -10.67
N LEU A 8 -1.70 9.60 -9.84
CA LEU A 8 -1.80 11.05 -9.72
C LEU A 8 -0.48 11.67 -9.25
N GLY A 9 0.18 11.03 -8.28
CA GLY A 9 1.51 11.41 -7.81
C GLY A 9 2.57 11.37 -8.90
N LYS A 10 2.41 10.51 -9.91
CA LYS A 10 3.28 10.42 -11.09
C LYS A 10 2.87 11.36 -12.23
N GLY A 11 1.77 12.10 -12.08
CA GLY A 11 1.28 13.04 -13.08
C GLY A 11 0.53 12.39 -14.25
N TYR A 12 -0.10 11.23 -14.03
CA TYR A 12 -0.91 10.59 -15.08
C TYR A 12 -2.10 11.45 -15.50
N SER A 13 -2.38 11.44 -16.80
CA SER A 13 -3.62 12.00 -17.36
C SER A 13 -4.84 11.19 -16.91
N HIS A 14 -6.02 11.79 -17.05
CA HIS A 14 -7.29 11.12 -16.74
C HIS A 14 -7.44 9.78 -17.48
N ALA A 15 -7.16 9.75 -18.79
CA ALA A 15 -7.23 8.53 -19.59
C ALA A 15 -6.29 7.42 -19.05
N LYS A 16 -5.05 7.78 -18.69
CA LYS A 16 -4.08 6.82 -18.15
C LYS A 16 -4.47 6.32 -16.75
N LEU A 17 -5.09 7.18 -15.94
CA LEU A 17 -5.66 6.79 -14.64
C LEU A 17 -6.83 5.83 -14.80
N LEU A 18 -7.68 6.02 -15.82
CA LEU A 18 -8.75 5.06 -16.13
C LEU A 18 -8.18 3.69 -16.51
N GLU A 19 -7.18 3.63 -17.39
CA GLU A 19 -6.53 2.37 -17.76
C GLU A 19 -5.91 1.66 -16.55
N LEU A 20 -5.18 2.39 -15.70
CA LEU A 20 -4.63 1.86 -14.45
C LEU A 20 -5.75 1.38 -13.52
N GLY A 21 -6.80 2.18 -13.34
CA GLY A 21 -7.92 1.88 -12.45
C GLY A 21 -8.65 0.61 -12.87
N MET A 22 -8.95 0.45 -14.16
CA MET A 22 -9.56 -0.76 -14.71
C MET A 22 -8.68 -1.99 -14.47
N GLY A 23 -7.37 -1.89 -14.72
CA GLY A 23 -6.44 -2.98 -14.46
C GLY A 23 -6.36 -3.34 -12.97
N VAL A 24 -6.36 -2.34 -12.08
CA VAL A 24 -6.33 -2.54 -10.63
C VAL A 24 -7.61 -3.18 -10.11
N ILE A 25 -8.79 -2.82 -10.63
CA ILE A 25 -10.05 -3.47 -10.22
C ILE A 25 -10.04 -4.96 -10.63
N MET A 26 -9.45 -5.25 -11.79
CA MET A 26 -9.46 -6.59 -12.39
C MET A 26 -8.20 -7.42 -12.06
N HIS A 27 -7.27 -6.92 -11.24
CA HIS A 27 -5.94 -7.53 -11.08
C HIS A 27 -6.01 -9.01 -10.64
N ASP A 28 -7.01 -9.33 -9.84
CA ASP A 28 -7.25 -10.65 -9.25
C ASP A 28 -8.33 -11.48 -9.98
N VAL A 29 -8.85 -11.00 -11.12
CA VAL A 29 -9.98 -11.64 -11.81
C VAL A 29 -9.69 -13.10 -12.18
N GLY A 30 -8.43 -13.45 -12.44
CA GLY A 30 -8.04 -14.83 -12.76
C GLY A 30 -8.34 -15.84 -11.65
N LYS A 31 -8.54 -15.39 -10.40
CA LYS A 31 -8.94 -16.28 -9.30
C LYS A 31 -10.28 -16.96 -9.57
N VAL A 32 -11.18 -16.36 -10.37
CA VAL A 32 -12.48 -16.98 -10.70
C VAL A 32 -12.35 -18.29 -11.48
N SER A 33 -11.21 -18.51 -12.11
CA SER A 33 -10.91 -19.72 -12.88
C SER A 33 -10.22 -20.81 -12.05
N LEU A 34 -9.92 -20.56 -10.77
CA LEU A 34 -9.30 -21.53 -9.87
C LEU A 34 -10.36 -22.38 -9.13
N PRO A 35 -10.01 -23.61 -8.70
CA PRO A 35 -10.89 -24.43 -7.87
C PRO A 35 -11.32 -23.71 -6.59
N LYS A 36 -12.63 -23.74 -6.27
CA LYS A 36 -13.19 -23.06 -5.09
C LYS A 36 -12.67 -23.65 -3.79
N GLU A 37 -12.34 -24.94 -3.80
CA GLU A 37 -11.81 -25.68 -2.66
C GLU A 37 -10.44 -25.14 -2.25
N ILE A 38 -9.62 -24.74 -3.22
CA ILE A 38 -8.30 -24.12 -2.97
C ILE A 38 -8.48 -22.70 -2.43
N LEU A 39 -9.35 -21.91 -3.05
CA LEU A 39 -9.57 -20.50 -2.66
C LEU A 39 -10.17 -20.35 -1.26
N ASN A 40 -11.03 -21.29 -0.86
CA ASN A 40 -11.73 -21.25 0.43
C ASN A 40 -11.11 -22.19 1.47
N LYS A 41 -9.93 -22.76 1.20
CA LYS A 41 -9.29 -23.72 2.09
C LYS A 41 -8.97 -23.07 3.45
N PRO A 42 -9.46 -23.64 4.57
CA PRO A 42 -9.05 -23.17 5.88
C PRO A 42 -7.60 -23.62 6.17
N GLY A 43 -6.69 -22.65 6.29
CA GLY A 43 -5.29 -22.91 6.66
C GLY A 43 -4.29 -22.70 5.52
N ARG A 44 -3.14 -23.36 5.62
CA ARG A 44 -2.04 -23.21 4.63
C ARG A 44 -2.32 -24.08 3.40
N LEU A 45 -2.05 -23.51 2.22
CA LEU A 45 -2.04 -24.26 0.97
C LEU A 45 -0.84 -25.22 0.92
N SER A 46 -1.01 -26.36 0.25
CA SER A 46 0.10 -27.22 -0.15
C SER A 46 0.96 -26.54 -1.22
N THR A 47 2.12 -27.11 -1.52
CA THR A 47 2.99 -26.59 -2.58
C THR A 47 2.28 -26.61 -3.94
N GLU A 48 1.57 -27.70 -4.23
CA GLU A 48 0.83 -27.89 -5.48
C GLU A 48 -0.34 -26.90 -5.60
N GLU A 49 -1.11 -26.73 -4.52
CA GLU A 49 -2.20 -25.75 -4.46
C GLU A 49 -1.67 -24.32 -4.62
N LEU A 50 -0.49 -24.02 -4.09
CA LEU A 50 0.14 -22.72 -4.25
C LEU A 50 0.57 -22.48 -5.71
N GLU A 51 1.12 -23.48 -6.40
CA GLU A 51 1.47 -23.37 -7.82
C GLU A 51 0.23 -23.17 -8.71
N GLU A 52 -0.90 -23.79 -8.35
CA GLU A 52 -2.19 -23.55 -9.01
C GLU A 52 -2.65 -22.11 -8.80
N VAL A 53 -2.59 -21.59 -7.55
CA VAL A 53 -2.93 -20.19 -7.27
C VAL A 53 -2.03 -19.22 -8.03
N LYS A 54 -0.74 -19.53 -8.20
CA LYS A 54 0.19 -18.70 -8.97
C LYS A 54 -0.16 -18.59 -10.47
N GLN A 55 -1.11 -19.36 -10.97
CA GLN A 55 -1.62 -19.23 -12.36
C GLN A 55 -2.61 -18.07 -12.54
N HIS A 56 -3.24 -17.57 -11.47
CA HIS A 56 -4.25 -16.51 -11.59
C HIS A 56 -3.78 -15.24 -12.33
N PRO A 57 -2.51 -14.80 -12.28
CA PRO A 57 -2.07 -13.65 -13.07
C PRO A 57 -2.17 -13.90 -14.58
N PHE A 58 -1.81 -15.10 -15.05
CA PHE A 58 -1.95 -15.48 -16.45
C PHE A 58 -3.41 -15.60 -16.86
N LEU A 59 -4.23 -16.26 -16.04
CA LEU A 59 -5.66 -16.42 -16.28
C LEU A 59 -6.36 -15.04 -16.34
N GLY A 60 -6.02 -14.14 -15.42
CA GLY A 60 -6.56 -12.79 -15.40
C GLY A 60 -6.14 -11.96 -16.61
N TYR A 61 -4.87 -12.04 -17.00
CA TYR A 61 -4.37 -11.41 -18.23
C TYR A 61 -5.13 -11.88 -19.47
N ASP A 62 -5.35 -13.19 -19.59
CA ASP A 62 -6.05 -13.80 -20.71
C ASP A 62 -7.53 -13.41 -20.77
N VAL A 63 -8.19 -13.27 -19.62
CA VAL A 63 -9.57 -12.77 -19.54
C VAL A 63 -9.64 -11.32 -19.99
N ILE A 64 -8.78 -10.45 -19.45
CA ILE A 64 -8.85 -9.01 -19.70
C ILE A 64 -8.47 -8.68 -21.15
N ARG A 65 -7.40 -9.28 -21.69
CA ARG A 65 -6.92 -8.95 -23.05
C ARG A 65 -7.87 -9.35 -24.17
N LYS A 66 -8.77 -10.30 -23.92
CA LYS A 66 -9.79 -10.75 -24.89
C LYS A 66 -10.99 -9.81 -24.95
N ASN A 67 -11.12 -8.90 -23.98
CA ASN A 67 -12.18 -7.92 -23.94
C ASN A 67 -11.70 -6.59 -24.53
N HIS A 68 -12.37 -6.12 -25.58
CA HIS A 68 -12.03 -4.89 -26.29
C HIS A 68 -12.28 -3.61 -25.49
N ASP A 69 -13.05 -3.67 -24.40
CA ASP A 69 -13.29 -2.53 -23.51
C ASP A 69 -12.07 -2.22 -22.61
N PHE A 70 -11.12 -3.16 -22.50
CA PHE A 70 -9.92 -3.00 -21.69
C PHE A 70 -8.68 -2.77 -22.54
N SER A 71 -7.83 -1.86 -22.08
CA SER A 71 -6.51 -1.68 -22.68
C SER A 71 -5.59 -2.87 -22.36
N ILE A 72 -4.65 -3.15 -23.27
CA ILE A 72 -3.60 -4.14 -23.00
C ILE A 72 -2.74 -3.77 -21.77
N ASN A 73 -2.60 -2.47 -21.48
CA ASN A 73 -1.93 -1.98 -20.28
C ASN A 73 -2.67 -2.39 -19.00
N SER A 74 -4.00 -2.35 -19.02
CA SER A 74 -4.86 -2.82 -17.93
C SER A 74 -4.70 -4.33 -17.73
N ALA A 75 -4.63 -5.11 -18.80
CA ALA A 75 -4.36 -6.55 -18.71
C ALA A 75 -3.02 -6.84 -18.04
N HIS A 76 -1.96 -6.08 -18.37
CA HIS A 76 -0.65 -6.26 -17.73
C HIS A 76 -0.65 -6.06 -16.22
N VAL A 77 -1.64 -5.36 -15.64
CA VAL A 77 -1.79 -5.29 -14.18
C VAL A 77 -2.05 -6.67 -13.60
N ALA A 78 -3.03 -7.39 -14.12
CA ALA A 78 -3.33 -8.75 -13.66
C ALA A 78 -2.10 -9.66 -13.82
N LEU A 79 -1.39 -9.56 -14.95
CA LEU A 79 -0.23 -10.41 -15.20
C LEU A 79 0.95 -10.15 -14.25
N GLN A 80 1.13 -8.92 -13.77
CA GLN A 80 2.42 -8.49 -13.23
C GLN A 80 2.36 -7.92 -11.80
N HIS A 81 1.18 -7.83 -11.17
CA HIS A 81 1.06 -7.27 -9.83
C HIS A 81 1.79 -8.08 -8.73
N HIS A 82 2.19 -9.32 -9.03
CA HIS A 82 3.03 -10.17 -8.17
C HIS A 82 4.52 -10.24 -8.59
N GLU A 83 4.91 -9.51 -9.64
CA GLU A 83 6.31 -9.38 -10.01
C GLU A 83 7.05 -8.51 -8.98
N ARG A 84 8.31 -8.85 -8.71
CA ARG A 84 9.15 -8.12 -7.75
C ARG A 84 10.25 -7.39 -8.47
N TRP A 85 10.62 -6.20 -8.00
CA TRP A 85 11.63 -5.36 -8.63
C TRP A 85 12.94 -6.09 -8.95
N THR A 86 13.37 -7.01 -8.08
CA THR A 86 14.60 -7.81 -8.24
C THR A 86 14.42 -9.12 -9.04
N GLY A 87 13.21 -9.45 -9.49
CA GLY A 87 12.90 -10.63 -10.29
C GLY A 87 12.50 -11.87 -9.49
N GLY A 88 12.46 -11.80 -8.16
CA GLY A 88 11.98 -12.90 -7.29
C GLY A 88 10.45 -13.04 -7.24
N GLY A 89 9.74 -12.46 -8.19
CA GLY A 89 8.28 -12.50 -8.29
C GLY A 89 7.80 -13.55 -9.29
N TYR A 90 6.50 -13.51 -9.56
CA TYR A 90 5.83 -14.45 -10.47
C TYR A 90 4.75 -13.70 -11.27
N PRO A 91 4.32 -14.23 -12.42
CA PRO A 91 4.66 -15.54 -12.97
C PRO A 91 5.86 -15.58 -13.91
N ARG A 92 6.40 -14.44 -14.34
CA ARG A 92 7.48 -14.39 -15.34
C ARG A 92 8.86 -14.05 -14.76
N GLY A 93 8.95 -13.61 -13.51
CA GLY A 93 10.22 -13.31 -12.85
C GLY A 93 10.92 -12.09 -13.44
N LEU A 94 10.13 -11.10 -13.86
CA LEU A 94 10.60 -9.88 -14.54
C LEU A 94 11.40 -8.99 -13.58
N LYS A 95 12.39 -8.25 -14.12
CA LYS A 95 13.24 -7.37 -13.31
C LYS A 95 13.08 -5.91 -13.69
N GLY A 96 13.05 -5.06 -12.67
CA GLY A 96 13.07 -3.61 -12.81
C GLY A 96 12.01 -3.09 -13.76
N LYS A 97 12.45 -2.52 -14.89
CA LYS A 97 11.59 -1.88 -15.90
C LYS A 97 10.99 -2.84 -16.92
N GLU A 98 11.35 -4.14 -16.87
CA GLU A 98 10.62 -5.18 -17.62
C GLU A 98 9.19 -5.36 -17.08
N ILE A 99 8.99 -4.98 -15.81
CA ILE A 99 7.67 -4.87 -15.20
C ILE A 99 7.03 -3.57 -15.70
N HIS A 100 5.89 -3.71 -16.37
CA HIS A 100 5.04 -2.60 -16.77
C HIS A 100 4.76 -1.68 -15.58
N GLU A 101 4.77 -0.37 -15.81
CA GLU A 101 4.64 0.61 -14.72
C GLU A 101 3.34 0.46 -13.92
N PHE A 102 2.26 0.01 -14.56
CA PHE A 102 1.03 -0.29 -13.83
C PHE A 102 1.18 -1.49 -12.88
N GLY A 103 1.88 -2.55 -13.30
CA GLY A 103 2.19 -3.68 -12.40
C GLY A 103 3.00 -3.23 -11.19
N ARG A 104 4.01 -2.37 -11.40
CA ARG A 104 4.83 -1.79 -10.32
C ARG A 104 4.03 -0.94 -9.34
N ILE A 105 3.10 -0.12 -9.85
CA ILE A 105 2.20 0.69 -9.01
C ILE A 105 1.22 -0.21 -8.23
N THR A 106 0.62 -1.19 -8.91
CA THR A 106 -0.35 -2.09 -8.29
C THR A 106 0.30 -2.96 -7.22
N ALA A 107 1.53 -3.45 -7.41
CA ALA A 107 2.24 -4.24 -6.40
C ALA A 107 2.38 -3.49 -5.07
N VAL A 108 2.72 -2.20 -5.09
CA VAL A 108 2.79 -1.36 -3.88
C VAL A 108 1.40 -1.20 -3.25
N ALA A 109 0.39 -0.89 -4.07
CA ALA A 109 -0.97 -0.66 -3.58
C ALA A 109 -1.60 -1.92 -2.99
N ASP A 110 -1.46 -3.07 -3.65
CA ASP A 110 -1.99 -4.37 -3.24
C ASP A 110 -1.33 -4.84 -1.94
N VAL A 111 0.01 -4.80 -1.86
CA VAL A 111 0.69 -5.21 -0.64
C VAL A 111 0.35 -4.29 0.52
N TYR A 112 0.33 -2.97 0.34
CA TYR A 112 -0.04 -2.07 1.42
C TYR A 112 -1.47 -2.33 1.91
N ASP A 113 -2.43 -2.46 1.00
CA ASP A 113 -3.84 -2.77 1.34
C ASP A 113 -3.95 -4.10 2.07
N ALA A 114 -3.19 -5.12 1.64
CA ALA A 114 -3.13 -6.42 2.29
C ALA A 114 -2.57 -6.39 3.72
N LEU A 115 -1.65 -5.47 4.02
CA LEU A 115 -1.06 -5.34 5.36
C LEU A 115 -2.01 -4.66 6.35
N ILE A 116 -2.73 -3.62 5.92
CA ILE A 116 -3.64 -2.86 6.79
C ILE A 116 -5.06 -3.44 6.86
N SER A 117 -5.41 -4.36 5.95
CA SER A 117 -6.73 -4.99 5.95
C SER A 117 -6.81 -6.15 6.93
N LYS A 118 -7.92 -6.23 7.66
CA LYS A 118 -8.23 -7.39 8.52
C LYS A 118 -8.54 -8.59 7.63
N ARG A 119 -7.74 -9.67 7.73
CA ARG A 119 -7.97 -10.92 7.01
C ARG A 119 -8.34 -12.03 8.01
N PRO A 120 -9.09 -13.08 7.62
CA PRO A 120 -9.50 -14.16 8.52
C PRO A 120 -8.35 -14.82 9.30
N TYR A 121 -7.13 -14.78 8.73
CA TYR A 121 -5.94 -15.44 9.27
C TYR A 121 -4.82 -14.48 9.72
N ARG A 122 -5.04 -13.16 9.67
CA ARG A 122 -4.01 -12.16 10.03
C ARG A 122 -4.66 -10.91 10.61
N GLN A 123 -4.17 -10.48 11.78
CA GLN A 123 -4.51 -9.16 12.32
C GLN A 123 -3.96 -8.08 11.40
N ALA A 124 -4.77 -7.03 11.18
CA ALA A 124 -4.35 -5.85 10.44
C ALA A 124 -3.12 -5.22 11.13
N GLN A 125 -2.12 -4.85 10.34
CA GLN A 125 -1.03 -4.00 10.82
C GLN A 125 -1.51 -2.56 10.90
N GLU A 126 -0.90 -1.81 11.83
CA GLU A 126 -1.12 -0.37 11.88
C GLU A 126 -0.54 0.30 10.62
N PRO A 127 -1.15 1.39 10.11
CA PRO A 127 -0.69 2.06 8.89
C PRO A 127 0.80 2.42 8.89
N TYR A 128 1.35 2.84 10.04
CA TYR A 128 2.77 3.17 10.15
C TYR A 128 3.68 1.95 9.93
N GLN A 129 3.28 0.76 10.40
CA GLN A 129 4.03 -0.48 10.23
C GLN A 129 4.03 -0.92 8.76
N ALA A 130 2.85 -0.84 8.11
CA ALA A 130 2.73 -1.14 6.69
C ALA A 130 3.55 -0.17 5.85
N TYR A 131 3.54 1.12 6.21
CA TYR A 131 4.36 2.15 5.57
C TYR A 131 5.86 1.84 5.68
N GLU A 132 6.35 1.54 6.89
CA GLU A 132 7.75 1.18 7.12
C GLU A 132 8.16 -0.06 6.33
N TYR A 133 7.29 -1.07 6.27
CA TYR A 133 7.54 -2.26 5.46
C TYR A 133 7.72 -1.90 3.98
N ILE A 134 6.77 -1.18 3.38
CA ILE A 134 6.87 -0.76 1.97
C ILE A 134 8.14 0.06 1.72
N TYR A 135 8.46 1.00 2.63
CA TYR A 135 9.64 1.84 2.53
C TYR A 135 10.94 1.03 2.57
N SER A 136 11.07 0.09 3.53
CA SER A 136 12.25 -0.75 3.70
C SER A 136 12.50 -1.71 2.51
N GLN A 137 11.45 -1.98 1.72
CA GLN A 137 11.50 -2.90 0.58
C GLN A 137 11.70 -2.19 -0.77
N ALA A 138 11.94 -0.87 -0.76
CA ALA A 138 12.26 -0.09 -1.96
C ALA A 138 13.54 -0.63 -2.64
N GLY A 139 13.47 -0.88 -3.94
CA GLY A 139 14.60 -1.41 -4.72
C GLY A 139 14.85 -2.91 -4.54
N HIS A 140 14.08 -3.59 -3.68
CA HIS A 140 14.13 -5.05 -3.55
C HIS A 140 12.83 -5.69 -4.04
N HIS A 141 11.72 -5.41 -3.34
CA HIS A 141 10.39 -5.86 -3.74
C HIS A 141 9.74 -4.84 -4.68
N PHE A 142 9.84 -3.55 -4.35
CA PHE A 142 9.10 -2.49 -5.01
C PHE A 142 10.00 -1.57 -5.83
N ASP A 143 9.42 -0.95 -6.86
CA ASP A 143 10.08 0.11 -7.62
C ASP A 143 10.40 1.32 -6.71
N PRO A 144 11.68 1.72 -6.56
CA PRO A 144 12.07 2.88 -5.77
C PRO A 144 11.34 4.18 -6.14
N ASP A 145 11.05 4.39 -7.43
CA ASP A 145 10.36 5.60 -7.90
C ASP A 145 8.90 5.62 -7.44
N VAL A 146 8.24 4.45 -7.45
CA VAL A 146 6.87 4.30 -6.96
C VAL A 146 6.83 4.46 -5.44
N VAL A 147 7.78 3.86 -4.71
CA VAL A 147 7.87 4.02 -3.25
C VAL A 147 8.10 5.48 -2.87
N ARG A 148 8.96 6.22 -3.58
CA ARG A 148 9.16 7.65 -3.35
C ARG A 148 7.88 8.49 -3.53
N ILE A 149 6.98 8.08 -4.43
CA ILE A 149 5.67 8.74 -4.59
C ILE A 149 4.74 8.33 -3.44
N PHE A 150 4.73 7.05 -3.08
CA PHE A 150 3.97 6.52 -1.96
C PHE A 150 4.30 7.27 -0.66
N THR A 151 5.58 7.45 -0.35
CA THR A 151 6.03 8.16 0.87
C THR A 151 5.66 9.63 0.92
N LYS A 152 5.24 10.24 -0.19
CA LYS A 152 4.78 11.64 -0.24
C LYS A 152 3.25 11.77 -0.21
N ARG A 153 2.54 10.67 -0.44
CA ARG A 153 1.09 10.68 -0.69
C ARG A 153 0.29 9.95 0.38
N ILE A 154 0.89 8.99 1.07
CA ILE A 154 0.22 8.21 2.11
C ILE A 154 0.62 8.75 3.48
N ALA A 155 -0.38 9.12 4.28
CA ALA A 155 -0.20 9.56 5.65
C ALA A 155 0.25 8.38 6.52
N VAL A 156 1.40 8.52 7.21
CA VAL A 156 1.91 7.50 8.13
C VAL A 156 1.01 7.41 9.37
N TYR A 157 0.60 8.58 9.86
CA TYR A 157 -0.32 8.76 10.97
C TYR A 157 -1.50 9.59 10.48
N PRO A 158 -2.61 8.96 10.05
CA PRO A 158 -3.80 9.67 9.56
C PRO A 158 -4.33 10.71 10.55
N THR A 159 -5.05 11.71 10.05
CA THR A 159 -5.74 12.67 10.93
C THR A 159 -6.70 11.91 11.86
N GLY A 160 -6.66 12.25 13.15
CA GLY A 160 -7.39 11.58 14.22
C GLY A 160 -6.54 10.56 14.99
N THR A 161 -5.44 10.06 14.43
CA THR A 161 -4.56 9.10 15.13
C THR A 161 -4.07 9.67 16.44
N GLY A 162 -4.30 8.93 17.54
CA GLY A 162 -3.75 9.26 18.85
C GLY A 162 -2.27 8.89 18.91
N VAL A 163 -1.42 9.77 19.41
CA VAL A 163 0.03 9.59 19.45
C VAL A 163 0.63 10.14 20.74
N ARG A 164 1.74 9.53 21.16
CA ARG A 164 2.65 10.02 22.19
C ARG A 164 3.97 10.43 21.54
N LEU A 165 4.44 11.61 21.89
CA LEU A 165 5.72 12.18 21.44
C LEU A 165 6.85 11.77 22.39
N SER A 166 8.07 11.78 21.88
CA SER A 166 9.30 11.40 22.60
C SER A 166 9.63 12.24 23.84
N ASN A 167 8.93 13.35 24.06
CA ASN A 167 9.05 14.19 25.26
C ASN A 167 7.92 13.95 26.27
N GLY A 168 7.07 12.94 26.08
CA GLY A 168 5.97 12.60 26.97
C GLY A 168 4.65 13.34 26.70
N LEU A 169 4.64 14.34 25.81
CA LEU A 169 3.38 14.94 25.36
C LEU A 169 2.59 13.95 24.51
N GLY A 170 1.27 13.98 24.62
CA GLY A 170 0.42 13.19 23.74
C GLY A 170 -0.91 13.84 23.40
N GLY A 171 -1.53 13.33 22.35
CA GLY A 171 -2.76 13.86 21.78
C GLY A 171 -3.02 13.32 20.38
N ASN A 172 -3.63 14.11 19.50
CA ASN A 172 -4.10 13.61 18.20
C ASN A 172 -3.48 14.33 17.02
N VAL A 173 -3.28 13.61 15.92
CA VAL A 173 -2.93 14.21 14.63
C VAL A 173 -4.10 15.05 14.12
N ILE A 174 -3.89 16.36 13.94
CA ILE A 174 -4.92 17.27 13.44
C ILE A 174 -4.72 17.67 11.98
N ARG A 175 -3.49 17.60 11.46
CA ARG A 175 -3.18 18.04 10.09
C ARG A 175 -1.95 17.31 9.54
N GLN A 176 -1.99 16.98 8.25
CA GLN A 176 -0.85 16.41 7.53
C GLN A 176 0.04 17.52 6.94
N ASN A 177 1.35 17.30 6.95
CA ASN A 177 2.29 18.15 6.22
C ASN A 177 2.53 17.62 4.81
N LYS A 178 2.44 18.53 3.82
CA LYS A 178 2.65 18.18 2.41
C LYS A 178 4.11 17.74 2.21
N ASN A 179 4.31 16.61 1.55
CA ASN A 179 5.62 15.99 1.31
C ASN A 179 6.39 15.50 2.56
N MET A 180 5.82 15.61 3.77
CA MET A 180 6.37 15.06 5.02
C MET A 180 5.25 14.37 5.84
N PRO A 181 4.62 13.32 5.31
CA PRO A 181 3.47 12.66 5.97
C PRO A 181 3.83 11.87 7.23
N ASP A 182 5.11 11.65 7.49
CA ASP A 182 5.68 11.12 8.74
C ASP A 182 5.83 12.19 9.82
N ARG A 183 5.67 13.47 9.47
CA ARG A 183 5.83 14.63 10.36
C ARG A 183 4.54 15.45 10.40
N PRO A 184 3.44 14.93 10.95
CA PRO A 184 2.17 15.65 11.03
C PRO A 184 2.19 16.77 12.07
N VAL A 185 1.09 17.52 12.15
CA VAL A 185 0.80 18.44 13.25
C VAL A 185 -0.06 17.74 14.28
N ILE A 186 0.40 17.77 15.52
CA ILE A 186 -0.22 17.13 16.67
C ILE A 186 -0.85 18.20 17.55
N ARG A 187 -2.11 18.00 17.94
CA ARG A 187 -2.69 18.72 19.07
C ARG A 187 -2.42 17.92 20.32
N ALA A 188 -1.44 18.36 21.11
CA ALA A 188 -1.16 17.80 22.42
C ALA A 188 -2.23 18.25 23.42
N ILE A 189 -2.74 17.31 24.20
CA ILE A 189 -3.81 17.52 25.19
C ILE A 189 -3.46 16.94 26.57
N TYR A 190 -2.36 16.19 26.68
CA TYR A 190 -1.86 15.65 27.95
C TYR A 190 -0.32 15.55 27.95
N TYR A 191 0.27 15.45 29.14
CA TYR A 191 1.67 15.11 29.40
C TYR A 191 1.73 13.91 30.35
N GLY A 192 2.27 12.79 29.88
CA GLY A 192 2.21 11.52 30.62
C GLY A 192 0.75 11.05 30.76
N GLU A 193 0.20 11.14 31.97
CA GLU A 193 -1.20 10.83 32.26
C GLU A 193 -2.01 12.08 32.68
N GLU A 194 -1.37 13.26 32.78
CA GLU A 194 -2.02 14.49 33.22
C GLU A 194 -2.53 15.33 32.03
N PRO A 195 -3.79 15.79 32.04
CA PRO A 195 -4.31 16.66 30.99
C PRO A 195 -3.61 18.03 31.02
N LEU A 196 -3.43 18.62 29.84
CA LEU A 196 -3.01 20.02 29.73
C LEU A 196 -4.19 20.94 29.98
N GLU A 197 -3.93 22.09 30.61
CA GLU A 197 -4.94 23.13 30.83
C GLU A 197 -5.42 23.72 29.50
N ASP A 198 -4.47 23.94 28.57
CA ASP A 198 -4.73 24.37 27.19
C ASP A 198 -4.06 23.43 26.18
N PRO A 199 -4.76 23.03 25.10
CA PRO A 199 -4.17 22.25 24.02
C PRO A 199 -3.05 23.01 23.29
N ILE A 200 -1.98 22.29 22.91
CA ILE A 200 -0.84 22.86 22.19
C ILE A 200 -0.74 22.20 20.81
N ASP A 201 -0.75 23.01 19.75
CA ASP A 201 -0.53 22.52 18.38
C ASP A 201 0.97 22.52 18.04
N ILE A 202 1.53 21.34 17.78
CA ILE A 202 2.94 21.10 17.53
C ILE A 202 3.11 20.62 16.09
N ASP A 203 3.80 21.42 15.27
CA ASP A 203 4.15 21.04 13.90
C ASP A 203 5.49 20.28 13.87
N LEU A 204 5.45 18.95 13.72
CA LEU A 204 6.66 18.11 13.75
C LEU A 204 7.59 18.37 12.55
N ALA A 205 7.12 19.01 11.47
CA ALA A 205 7.99 19.42 10.37
C ALA A 205 8.85 20.65 10.74
N ARG A 206 8.45 21.41 11.76
CA ARG A 206 9.22 22.54 12.31
C ARG A 206 10.02 22.15 13.56
N THR A 207 9.51 21.19 14.33
CA THR A 207 10.15 20.70 15.56
C THR A 207 10.86 19.38 15.31
N LEU A 208 12.06 19.45 14.73
CA LEU A 208 12.77 18.26 14.20
C LEU A 208 13.24 17.28 15.28
N ASN A 209 13.43 17.74 16.51
CA ASN A 209 13.88 16.96 17.66
C ASN A 209 12.76 16.16 18.36
N LEU A 210 11.50 16.38 17.99
CA LEU A 210 10.37 15.59 18.50
C LEU A 210 9.99 14.52 17.49
N MET A 211 9.79 13.31 18.00
CA MET A 211 9.38 12.14 17.22
C MET A 211 8.10 11.57 17.82
N ILE A 212 7.29 10.92 16.99
CA ILE A 212 6.19 10.08 17.47
C ILE A 212 6.81 8.81 18.01
N GLU A 213 6.72 8.61 19.32
CA GLU A 213 7.26 7.43 20.02
C GLU A 213 6.28 6.27 19.96
N LYS A 214 4.98 6.56 20.09
CA LYS A 214 3.94 5.54 20.16
C LYS A 214 2.62 6.00 19.58
N VAL A 215 1.89 5.08 18.96
CA VAL A 215 0.48 5.26 18.57
C VAL A 215 -0.41 4.80 19.72
N GLU A 216 -1.32 5.68 20.14
CA GLU A 216 -2.27 5.47 21.23
C GLU A 216 -3.69 5.68 20.71
N ASN A 217 -4.14 4.79 19.82
CA ASN A 217 -5.54 4.75 19.40
C ASN A 217 -6.38 4.26 20.61
N LYS A 218 -6.77 5.19 21.48
CA LYS A 218 -7.77 5.00 22.54
C LYS A 218 -9.16 5.35 22.01
#